data_AF-A0A7Y1SZV1-F1
#
_entry.id   AF-A0A7Y1SZV1-F1
#
_cell.length_a   1.000
_cell.length_b   1.000
_cell.length_c   1.000
_cell.angle_alpha   90.00
_cell.angle_beta   90.00
_cell.angle_gamma   90.00
#
_symmetry.space_group_name_H-M   'P 1'
#
loop_
_entity.id
_entity.type
_entity.pdbx_description
1 polymer ?
#
loop_
_entity_poly.entity_id
_entity_poly.type
_entity_poly.pdbx_seq_one_letter_code
_entity_poly.pdbx_strand_id
1 'polypeptide(L)'
;MRAVINVSRYTRFDKSRDGGFTLIEVVVAVALASIVFIGLGAVINASIRSTQARRMEQQALAIVTEASETAASLAYADLALLDSDATHGFVPGDTWDPDGAGPLPAEELVLETTGGAAPHLRSETRGNVTYTIQQWVTYGDSDPTDTEFQDFKRAITEVSWDFVNTTQTRRTESIVFKRAQGEATGAEFELAEYAHLVVDAVPGETIVFPNVLSNVGGVTDSYDIDIVQEIGWTAELTRADTLPLVDTNANFLLDTGWPVGQPAGTDLDLDFTVLVPADAEPGDYDFIEITFISIVDPTVSTVFEFVAQVPEPPKDTGGGGPTTP
;
A
#
# COMPACT_ATOMS: atom_id res chain seq x y z
N MET A 1 86.46 39.99 24.32
CA MET A 1 85.65 39.22 25.30
C MET A 1 85.56 37.78 24.80
N ARG A 2 86.00 36.82 25.61
CA ARG A 2 86.05 35.38 25.32
C ARG A 2 84.65 34.75 25.37
N ALA A 3 84.39 33.79 24.48
CA ALA A 3 83.60 32.56 24.73
C ALA A 3 83.84 31.64 23.52
N VAL A 4 84.87 30.80 23.54
CA VAL A 4 84.87 29.39 24.03
C VAL A 4 83.96 28.49 23.19
N ILE A 5 84.67 27.69 22.39
CA ILE A 5 84.29 26.60 21.52
C ILE A 5 83.46 25.53 22.26
N ASN A 6 82.41 25.00 21.64
CA ASN A 6 81.99 23.63 21.90
C ASN A 6 81.77 22.85 20.60
N VAL A 7 82.67 21.90 20.38
CA VAL A 7 82.73 20.99 19.24
C VAL A 7 81.69 19.90 19.46
N SER A 8 80.54 19.97 18.78
CA SER A 8 79.67 18.80 18.66
C SER A 8 80.00 18.06 17.37
N ARG A 9 80.43 16.81 17.59
CA ARG A 9 81.02 15.88 16.65
C ARG A 9 80.13 15.69 15.41
N TYR A 10 80.71 15.90 14.23
CA TYR A 10 80.30 15.17 13.04
C TYR A 10 80.51 13.68 13.33
N THR A 11 79.43 12.96 13.64
CA THR A 11 79.41 11.51 13.55
C THR A 11 79.76 11.15 12.12
N ARG A 12 80.98 10.62 11.92
CA ARG A 12 81.33 9.83 10.74
C ARG A 12 80.25 8.76 10.60
N PHE A 13 79.36 8.92 9.62
CA PHE A 13 78.66 7.77 9.08
C PHE A 13 79.72 6.94 8.37
N ASP A 14 80.15 5.90 9.08
CA ASP A 14 81.08 4.88 8.62
C ASP A 14 80.50 4.27 7.34
N LYS A 15 81.11 4.63 6.21
CA LYS A 15 80.84 4.04 4.90
C LYS A 15 81.55 2.68 4.87
N SER A 16 80.94 1.71 4.22
CA SER A 16 81.46 0.37 3.89
C SER A 16 81.54 -0.66 5.01
N ARG A 17 80.37 -1.07 5.52
CA ARG A 17 80.09 -2.51 5.53
C ARG A 17 79.33 -2.83 4.23
N ASP A 18 80.06 -2.81 3.12
CA ASP A 18 79.63 -3.45 1.86
C ASP A 18 79.80 -4.97 2.03
N GLY A 19 79.16 -5.53 3.06
CA GLY A 19 78.95 -6.95 3.17
C GLY A 19 77.97 -7.31 2.07
N GLY A 20 78.48 -7.83 0.95
CA GLY A 20 77.63 -8.34 -0.12
C GLY A 20 76.55 -9.25 0.48
N PHE A 21 75.30 -9.06 0.05
CA PHE A 21 74.15 -9.82 0.51
C PHE A 21 74.49 -11.31 0.45
N THR A 22 74.53 -11.96 1.61
CA THR A 22 74.88 -13.38 1.64
C THR A 22 73.73 -14.17 1.00
N LEU A 23 74.05 -15.25 0.29
CA LEU A 23 73.03 -16.10 -0.36
C LEU A 23 71.95 -16.54 0.65
N ILE A 24 72.35 -16.82 1.90
CA ILE A 24 71.45 -17.21 2.98
C ILE A 24 70.47 -16.09 3.37
N GLU A 25 70.91 -14.83 3.34
CA GLU A 25 70.08 -13.67 3.66
C GLU A 25 69.03 -13.42 2.58
N VAL A 26 69.39 -13.61 1.30
CA VAL A 26 68.42 -13.54 0.19
C VAL A 26 67.36 -14.63 0.34
N VAL A 27 67.75 -15.87 0.65
CA VAL A 27 66.80 -16.99 0.83
C VAL A 27 65.86 -16.74 2.01
N VAL A 28 66.39 -16.26 3.15
CA VAL A 28 65.57 -15.92 4.32
C VAL A 28 64.63 -14.75 4.03
N ALA A 29 65.10 -13.70 3.34
CA ALA A 29 64.27 -12.57 2.95
C ALA A 29 63.12 -12.99 2.03
N VAL A 30 63.38 -13.85 1.03
CA VAL A 30 62.35 -14.38 0.14
C VAL A 30 61.36 -15.27 0.90
N ALA A 31 61.83 -16.12 1.82
CA ALA A 31 60.95 -16.95 2.65
C ALA A 31 60.03 -16.11 3.54
N LEU A 32 60.57 -15.10 4.23
CA LEU A 32 59.78 -14.19 5.07
C LEU A 32 58.78 -13.38 4.23
N ALA A 33 59.21 -12.83 3.10
CA ALA A 33 58.34 -12.13 2.18
C ALA A 33 57.20 -13.03 1.69
N SER A 34 57.49 -14.30 1.37
CA SER A 34 56.47 -15.27 0.94
C SER A 34 55.42 -15.53 2.02
N ILE A 35 55.84 -15.70 3.28
CA ILE A 35 54.90 -15.87 4.41
C ILE A 35 53.99 -14.65 4.56
N VAL A 36 54.56 -13.44 4.45
CA VAL A 36 53.80 -12.18 4.51
C VAL A 36 52.79 -12.10 3.36
N PHE A 37 53.19 -12.43 2.14
CA PHE A 37 52.30 -12.40 0.98
C PHE A 37 51.17 -13.44 1.06
N ILE A 38 51.45 -14.64 1.58
CA ILE A 38 50.42 -15.66 1.83
C ILE A 38 49.41 -15.16 2.87
N GLY A 39 49.90 -14.57 3.97
CA GLY A 39 49.06 -13.97 5.00
C GLY A 39 48.17 -12.85 4.44
N LEU A 40 48.74 -11.96 3.64
CA LEU A 40 47.99 -10.87 2.98
C LEU A 40 46.94 -11.41 2.01
N GLY A 41 47.27 -12.43 1.21
CA GLY A 41 46.34 -13.07 0.30
C GLY A 41 45.14 -13.69 1.02
N ALA A 42 45.37 -14.33 2.17
CA ALA A 42 44.30 -14.88 3.01
C ALA A 42 43.36 -13.78 3.54
N VAL A 43 43.92 -12.65 4.01
CA VAL A 43 43.13 -11.51 4.51
C VAL A 43 42.30 -10.88 3.40
N ILE A 44 42.87 -10.68 2.21
CA ILE A 44 42.14 -10.12 1.05
C ILE A 44 40.97 -11.04 0.69
N ASN A 45 41.21 -12.35 0.57
CA ASN A 45 40.16 -13.32 0.25
C ASN A 45 39.05 -13.35 1.31
N ALA A 46 39.40 -13.26 2.59
CA ALA A 46 38.43 -13.17 3.68
C ALA A 46 37.60 -11.87 3.58
N SER A 47 38.22 -10.74 3.24
CA SER A 47 37.52 -9.45 3.09
C SER A 47 36.54 -9.45 1.92
N ILE A 48 36.90 -10.07 0.78
CA ILE A 48 36.03 -10.19 -0.39
C ILE A 48 34.83 -11.06 -0.05
N ARG A 49 35.05 -12.22 0.58
CA ARG A 49 33.96 -13.10 1.03
C ARG A 49 33.03 -12.39 2.02
N SER A 50 33.57 -11.66 2.99
CA SER A 50 32.77 -10.89 3.94
C SER A 50 31.93 -9.80 3.25
N THR A 51 32.51 -9.11 2.28
CA THR A 51 31.80 -8.08 1.49
C THR A 51 30.69 -8.70 0.64
N GLN A 52 30.96 -9.84 0.00
CA GLN A 52 29.96 -10.58 -0.77
C GLN A 52 28.81 -11.05 0.13
N ALA A 53 29.12 -11.65 1.30
CA ALA A 53 28.12 -12.09 2.26
C ALA A 53 27.18 -10.94 2.67
N ARG A 54 27.73 -9.77 3.02
CA ARG A 54 26.93 -8.59 3.41
C ARG A 54 26.05 -8.08 2.26
N ARG A 55 26.53 -8.10 1.02
CA ARG A 55 25.71 -7.72 -0.14
C ARG A 55 24.55 -8.68 -0.35
N MET A 56 24.80 -9.98 -0.26
CA MET A 56 23.75 -10.99 -0.42
C MET A 56 22.71 -10.89 0.70
N GLU A 57 23.14 -10.61 1.92
CA GLU A 57 22.28 -10.39 3.09
C GLU A 57 21.42 -9.12 2.93
N GLN A 58 21.98 -8.02 2.45
CA GLN A 58 21.22 -6.80 2.15
C GLN A 58 20.18 -7.02 1.05
N GLN A 59 20.51 -7.82 0.03
CA GLN A 59 19.57 -8.20 -1.02
C GLN A 59 18.46 -9.10 -0.48
N ALA A 60 18.79 -10.08 0.37
CA ALA A 60 17.79 -10.91 1.04
C ALA A 60 16.86 -10.09 1.93
N LEU A 61 17.39 -9.09 2.65
CA LEU A 61 16.59 -8.17 3.44
C LEU A 61 15.62 -7.36 2.57
N ALA A 62 16.08 -6.83 1.43
CA ALA A 62 15.18 -6.12 0.51
C ALA A 62 14.07 -7.03 -0.02
N ILE A 63 14.39 -8.29 -0.37
CA ILE A 63 13.41 -9.27 -0.85
C ILE A 63 12.39 -9.62 0.25
N VAL A 64 12.85 -9.87 1.48
CA VAL A 64 11.94 -10.24 2.59
C VAL A 64 11.03 -9.06 2.96
N THR A 65 11.55 -7.83 2.95
CA THR A 65 10.75 -6.62 3.18
C THR A 65 9.69 -6.45 2.10
N GLU A 66 10.07 -6.51 0.82
CA GLU A 66 9.14 -6.41 -0.32
C GLU A 66 8.02 -7.46 -0.25
N ALA A 67 8.37 -8.72 0.05
CA ALA A 67 7.40 -9.79 0.21
C ALA A 67 6.50 -9.59 1.45
N SER A 68 7.05 -9.08 2.56
CA SER A 68 6.27 -8.77 3.77
C SER A 68 5.32 -7.58 3.58
N GLU A 69 5.73 -6.56 2.83
CA GLU A 69 4.89 -5.41 2.46
C GLU A 69 3.77 -5.85 1.52
N THR A 70 4.08 -6.72 0.55
CA THR A 70 3.06 -7.31 -0.34
C THR A 70 2.01 -8.06 0.48
N ALA A 71 2.44 -8.93 1.41
CA ALA A 71 1.51 -9.66 2.28
C ALA A 71 0.69 -8.72 3.19
N ALA A 72 1.33 -7.68 3.76
CA ALA A 72 0.66 -6.69 4.60
C ALA A 72 -0.31 -5.78 3.82
N SER A 73 -0.18 -5.69 2.50
CA SER A 73 -1.09 -4.93 1.63
C SER A 73 -2.33 -5.71 1.19
N LEU A 74 -2.37 -7.02 1.42
CA LEU A 74 -3.53 -7.85 1.11
C LEU A 74 -4.68 -7.58 2.10
N ALA A 75 -5.92 -7.68 1.61
CA ALA A 75 -7.09 -7.69 2.47
C ALA A 75 -7.03 -8.88 3.44
N TYR A 76 -7.68 -8.76 4.60
CA TYR A 76 -7.67 -9.81 5.61
C TYR A 76 -8.21 -11.14 5.07
N ALA A 77 -9.31 -11.09 4.29
CA ALA A 77 -9.87 -12.26 3.62
C ALA A 77 -8.88 -12.90 2.62
N ASP A 78 -8.19 -12.09 1.82
CA ASP A 78 -7.26 -12.56 0.78
C ASP A 78 -5.91 -13.02 1.33
N LEU A 79 -5.55 -12.65 2.56
CA LEU A 79 -4.33 -13.10 3.19
C LEU A 79 -4.45 -14.58 3.58
N ALA A 80 -4.21 -15.46 2.62
CA ALA A 80 -4.23 -16.91 2.76
C ALA A 80 -3.28 -17.54 1.74
N LEU A 81 -2.78 -18.74 2.04
CA LEU A 81 -2.08 -19.56 1.06
C LEU A 81 -3.11 -20.22 0.13
N LEU A 82 -2.69 -20.52 -1.10
CA LEU A 82 -3.56 -21.21 -2.04
C LEU A 82 -3.62 -22.71 -1.70
N ASP A 83 -4.81 -23.33 -1.74
CA ASP A 83 -4.97 -24.78 -1.49
C ASP A 83 -4.08 -25.63 -2.41
N SER A 84 -3.81 -25.17 -3.63
CA SER A 84 -2.92 -25.90 -4.55
C SER A 84 -1.44 -25.87 -4.12
N ASP A 85 -1.05 -24.96 -3.22
CA ASP A 85 0.28 -24.98 -2.62
C ASP A 85 0.47 -26.16 -1.66
N ALA A 86 -0.61 -26.87 -1.29
CA ALA A 86 -0.58 -28.13 -0.54
C ALA A 86 0.35 -29.19 -1.14
N THR A 87 0.67 -29.11 -2.44
CA THR A 87 1.63 -30.03 -3.09
C THR A 87 3.03 -29.99 -2.49
N HIS A 88 3.33 -28.97 -1.68
CA HIS A 88 4.61 -28.81 -0.98
C HIS A 88 4.61 -29.43 0.42
N GLY A 89 3.61 -30.26 0.71
CA GLY A 89 3.53 -31.06 1.93
C GLY A 89 2.68 -30.45 3.02
N PHE A 90 1.87 -29.44 2.69
CA PHE A 90 0.87 -28.89 3.60
C PHE A 90 -0.50 -29.50 3.30
N VAL A 91 -1.27 -29.86 4.31
CA VAL A 91 -2.69 -30.21 4.20
C VAL A 91 -3.53 -29.26 5.05
N PRO A 92 -4.81 -29.03 4.73
CA PRO A 92 -5.71 -28.27 5.61
C PRO A 92 -5.69 -28.81 7.04
N GLY A 93 -5.47 -27.91 8.00
CA GLY A 93 -5.28 -28.24 9.43
C GLY A 93 -3.83 -28.51 9.85
N ASP A 94 -2.86 -28.44 8.92
CA ASP A 94 -1.45 -28.43 9.29
C ASP A 94 -1.12 -27.19 10.11
N THR A 95 -0.21 -27.38 11.06
CA THR A 95 0.26 -26.32 11.93
C THR A 95 1.69 -25.94 11.59
N TRP A 96 1.99 -24.66 11.73
CA TRP A 96 3.34 -24.12 11.68
C TRP A 96 3.78 -23.76 13.08
N ASP A 97 4.93 -24.27 13.49
CA ASP A 97 5.52 -23.97 14.79
C ASP A 97 6.54 -22.82 14.65
N PRO A 98 6.25 -21.62 15.18
CA PRO A 98 7.17 -20.48 15.08
C PRO A 98 8.53 -20.69 15.72
N ASP A 99 8.58 -21.44 16.83
CA ASP A 99 9.79 -21.62 17.63
C ASP A 99 10.32 -23.08 17.62
N GLY A 100 9.61 -23.96 16.92
CA GLY A 100 9.98 -25.31 16.50
C GLY A 100 9.89 -26.37 17.59
N ALA A 101 10.51 -26.14 18.74
CA ALA A 101 10.37 -27.00 19.92
C ALA A 101 10.31 -26.18 21.20
N GLY A 102 9.97 -24.91 21.07
CA GLY A 102 9.87 -23.97 22.16
C GLY A 102 8.49 -24.02 22.83
N PRO A 103 8.19 -23.02 23.67
CA PRO A 103 6.96 -23.00 24.46
C PRO A 103 5.72 -22.55 23.69
N LEU A 104 5.85 -21.99 22.48
CA LEU A 104 4.69 -21.53 21.72
C LEU A 104 3.94 -22.73 21.12
N PRO A 105 2.60 -22.73 21.14
CA PRO A 105 1.84 -23.74 20.41
C PRO A 105 2.03 -23.54 18.90
N ALA A 106 1.93 -24.62 18.15
CA ALA A 106 1.91 -24.54 16.70
C ALA A 106 0.61 -23.85 16.24
N GLU A 107 0.73 -22.90 15.32
CA GLU A 107 -0.35 -22.08 14.78
C GLU A 107 -0.94 -22.76 13.53
N GLU A 108 -2.26 -22.72 13.32
CA GLU A 108 -2.90 -23.33 12.14
C GLU A 108 -2.60 -22.51 10.87
N LEU A 109 -2.27 -23.19 9.78
CA LEU A 109 -2.08 -22.56 8.47
C LEU A 109 -3.42 -22.11 7.86
N VAL A 110 -3.43 -20.92 7.27
CA VAL A 110 -4.57 -20.39 6.52
C VAL A 110 -4.46 -20.82 5.07
N LEU A 111 -5.28 -21.80 4.66
CA LEU A 111 -5.39 -22.27 3.28
C LEU A 111 -6.77 -21.92 2.71
N GLU A 112 -6.80 -21.37 1.50
CA GLU A 112 -8.03 -20.99 0.80
C GLU A 112 -7.96 -21.37 -0.69
N THR A 113 -9.13 -21.51 -1.32
CA THR A 113 -9.21 -21.78 -2.77
C THR A 113 -8.71 -20.61 -3.63
N THR A 114 -8.72 -19.40 -3.08
CA THR A 114 -8.21 -18.15 -3.68
C THR A 114 -7.39 -17.39 -2.64
N GLY A 115 -6.13 -17.78 -2.45
CA GLY A 115 -5.19 -17.11 -1.55
C GLY A 115 -4.33 -16.08 -2.27
N GLY A 116 -4.27 -14.85 -1.76
CA GLY A 116 -3.43 -13.76 -2.28
C GLY A 116 -1.94 -13.91 -1.92
N ALA A 117 -1.61 -14.69 -0.89
CA ALA A 117 -0.23 -14.99 -0.49
C ALA A 117 0.36 -16.18 -1.28
N ALA A 118 0.04 -16.26 -2.57
CA ALA A 118 0.45 -17.33 -3.47
C ALA A 118 1.44 -16.81 -4.53
N PRO A 119 2.43 -17.63 -4.95
CA PRO A 119 2.72 -18.97 -4.45
C PRO A 119 3.49 -18.95 -3.12
N HIS A 120 3.25 -19.94 -2.27
CA HIS A 120 3.95 -20.10 -0.98
C HIS A 120 5.47 -20.27 -1.14
N LEU A 121 5.95 -20.81 -2.27
CA LEU A 121 7.36 -21.00 -2.60
C LEU A 121 7.65 -20.39 -3.97
N ARG A 122 8.57 -19.44 -4.03
CA ARG A 122 9.09 -18.90 -5.29
C ARG A 122 10.58 -18.71 -5.22
N SER A 123 11.20 -18.60 -6.39
CA SER A 123 12.62 -18.28 -6.50
C SER A 123 12.81 -16.96 -7.22
N GLU A 124 13.78 -16.18 -6.76
CA GLU A 124 14.16 -14.92 -7.38
C GLU A 124 15.68 -14.88 -7.53
N THR A 125 16.19 -14.46 -8.69
CA THR A 125 17.63 -14.37 -8.91
C THR A 125 18.06 -12.91 -9.01
N ARG A 126 18.91 -12.46 -8.07
CA ARG A 126 19.53 -11.13 -8.10
C ARG A 126 21.02 -11.28 -8.36
N GLY A 127 21.45 -10.95 -9.58
CA GLY A 127 22.82 -11.20 -10.02
C GLY A 127 23.09 -12.68 -10.28
N ASN A 128 24.01 -13.28 -9.54
CA ASN A 128 24.39 -14.69 -9.66
C ASN A 128 23.96 -15.55 -8.45
N VAL A 129 23.04 -15.04 -7.64
CA VAL A 129 22.51 -15.71 -6.46
C VAL A 129 21.02 -15.92 -6.66
N THR A 130 20.59 -17.16 -6.50
CA THR A 130 19.17 -17.53 -6.44
C THR A 130 18.75 -17.55 -4.98
N TYR A 131 17.71 -16.77 -4.70
CA TYR A 131 17.02 -16.71 -3.43
C TYR A 131 15.76 -17.56 -3.52
N THR A 132 15.52 -18.36 -2.51
CA THR A 132 14.29 -19.12 -2.34
C THR A 132 13.45 -18.42 -1.28
N ILE A 133 12.27 -17.99 -1.66
CA ILE A 133 11.33 -17.23 -0.84
C ILE A 133 10.21 -18.18 -0.46
N GLN A 134 9.99 -18.32 0.84
CA GLN A 134 8.92 -19.12 1.43
C GLN A 134 8.00 -18.19 2.22
N GLN A 135 6.70 -18.31 2.02
CA GLN A 135 5.68 -17.55 2.72
C GLN A 135 4.71 -18.50 3.40
N TRP A 136 4.36 -18.18 4.64
CA TRP A 136 3.32 -18.86 5.40
C TRP A 136 2.35 -17.84 5.93
N VAL A 137 1.08 -18.24 6.03
CA VAL A 137 0.05 -17.46 6.71
C VAL A 137 -0.56 -18.35 7.76
N THR A 138 -0.60 -17.88 9.00
CA THR A 138 -1.19 -18.61 10.13
C THR A 138 -2.24 -17.77 10.84
N TYR A 139 -3.18 -18.42 11.52
CA TYR A 139 -4.01 -17.77 12.53
C TYR A 139 -3.20 -17.62 13.82
N GLY A 140 -2.96 -16.37 14.23
CA GLY A 140 -2.12 -16.12 15.39
C GLY A 140 -2.86 -16.16 16.73
N ASP A 141 -4.19 -16.20 16.69
CA ASP A 141 -5.03 -16.59 17.83
C ASP A 141 -5.75 -17.90 17.51
N SER A 142 -5.44 -18.91 18.30
CA SER A 142 -6.01 -20.26 18.20
C SER A 142 -6.80 -20.61 19.46
N ASP A 143 -7.20 -19.66 20.29
CA ASP A 143 -7.92 -19.95 21.53
C ASP A 143 -9.34 -20.49 21.22
N PRO A 144 -9.62 -21.80 21.46
CA PRO A 144 -10.95 -22.40 21.29
C PRO A 144 -12.08 -21.75 22.10
N THR A 145 -11.73 -20.90 23.06
CA THR A 145 -12.67 -20.27 23.98
C THR A 145 -12.99 -18.83 23.63
N ASP A 146 -12.28 -18.20 22.68
CA ASP A 146 -12.64 -16.88 22.18
C ASP A 146 -13.86 -16.97 21.23
N THR A 147 -14.82 -16.07 21.42
CA THR A 147 -15.96 -15.90 20.53
C THR A 147 -15.58 -15.20 19.22
N GLU A 148 -14.46 -14.47 19.21
CA GLU A 148 -13.88 -13.79 18.05
C GLU A 148 -12.62 -14.51 17.56
N PHE A 149 -12.75 -15.81 17.30
CA PHE A 149 -11.69 -16.60 16.68
C PHE A 149 -11.07 -15.89 15.48
N GLN A 150 -9.74 -15.93 15.39
CA GLN A 150 -8.98 -15.43 14.24
C GLN A 150 -9.12 -13.90 14.08
N ASP A 151 -8.75 -13.17 15.13
CA ASP A 151 -8.69 -11.70 15.17
C ASP A 151 -7.47 -11.13 14.44
N PHE A 152 -6.44 -11.94 14.20
CA PHE A 152 -5.33 -11.62 13.31
C PHE A 152 -4.74 -12.84 12.60
N LYS A 153 -4.14 -12.55 11.45
CA LYS A 153 -3.30 -13.47 10.69
C LYS A 153 -1.84 -13.03 10.82
N ARG A 154 -0.94 -13.99 10.91
CA ARG A 154 0.50 -13.76 10.87
C ARG A 154 1.03 -14.21 9.51
N ALA A 155 1.60 -13.28 8.75
CA ALA A 155 2.32 -13.57 7.52
C ALA A 155 3.81 -13.70 7.81
N ILE A 156 4.36 -14.90 7.67
CA ILE A 156 5.79 -15.17 7.83
C ILE A 156 6.41 -15.25 6.45
N THR A 157 7.50 -14.53 6.22
CA THR A 157 8.32 -14.66 5.02
C THR A 157 9.74 -15.05 5.39
N GLU A 158 10.25 -16.12 4.80
CA GLU A 158 11.64 -16.55 4.91
C GLU A 158 12.31 -16.56 3.54
N VAL A 159 13.48 -15.94 3.46
CA VAL A 159 14.33 -15.93 2.28
C VAL A 159 15.59 -16.72 2.60
N SER A 160 15.87 -17.74 1.79
CA SER A 160 17.07 -18.58 1.91
C SER A 160 17.95 -18.47 0.66
N TRP A 161 19.27 -18.54 0.85
CA TRP A 161 20.25 -18.54 -0.24
C TRP A 161 21.51 -19.30 0.16
N ASP A 162 22.22 -19.86 -0.82
CA ASP A 162 23.48 -20.57 -0.55
C ASP A 162 24.68 -19.63 -0.60
N PHE A 163 25.51 -19.71 0.45
CA PHE A 163 26.80 -19.02 0.52
C PHE A 163 27.87 -19.94 1.11
N VAL A 164 28.92 -20.23 0.33
CA VAL A 164 30.10 -21.03 0.76
C VAL A 164 29.68 -22.38 1.39
N ASN A 165 28.87 -23.16 0.65
CA ASN A 165 28.35 -24.47 1.09
C ASN A 165 27.49 -24.43 2.36
N THR A 166 26.98 -23.27 2.73
CA THR A 166 26.03 -23.10 3.84
C THR A 166 24.79 -22.38 3.31
N THR A 167 23.61 -22.87 3.66
CA THR A 167 22.37 -22.14 3.40
C THR A 167 22.20 -21.10 4.49
N GLN A 168 22.02 -19.86 4.07
CA GLN A 168 21.72 -18.72 4.93
C GLN A 168 20.22 -18.44 4.84
N THR A 169 19.62 -17.99 5.94
CA THR A 169 18.19 -17.65 5.98
C THR A 169 17.98 -16.29 6.61
N ARG A 170 16.94 -15.59 6.15
CA ARG A 170 16.43 -14.36 6.76
C ARG A 170 14.92 -14.46 6.83
N ARG A 171 14.37 -14.26 8.03
CA ARG A 171 12.94 -14.34 8.31
C ARG A 171 12.42 -12.98 8.77
N THR A 172 11.20 -12.66 8.38
CA THR A 172 10.42 -11.53 8.90
C THR A 172 8.97 -11.98 9.07
N GLU A 173 8.31 -11.40 10.06
CA GLU A 173 6.92 -11.68 10.39
C GLU A 173 6.15 -10.36 10.33
N SER A 174 4.97 -10.41 9.74
CA SER A 174 3.99 -9.33 9.75
C SER A 174 2.71 -9.84 10.40
N ILE A 175 2.06 -8.98 11.18
CA ILE A 175 0.76 -9.28 11.79
C ILE A 175 -0.27 -8.39 11.10
N VAL A 176 -1.28 -9.02 10.53
CA VAL A 176 -2.41 -8.35 9.91
C VAL A 176 -3.63 -8.65 10.77
N PHE A 177 -4.08 -7.64 11.50
CA PHE A 177 -5.29 -7.74 12.30
C PHE A 177 -6.51 -7.72 11.38
N LYS A 178 -7.55 -8.44 11.76
CA LYS A 178 -8.91 -8.31 11.25
C LYS A 178 -9.51 -6.92 11.51
N ARG A 179 -8.82 -6.06 12.29
CA ARG A 179 -9.23 -4.68 12.60
C ARG A 179 -9.59 -3.92 11.32
N ALA A 180 -10.84 -3.45 11.25
CA ALA A 180 -11.42 -2.25 10.63
C ALA A 180 -10.57 -1.42 9.62
N GLN A 181 -9.72 -2.06 8.83
CA GLN A 181 -8.91 -1.44 7.80
C GLN A 181 -9.76 -1.38 6.54
N GLY A 182 -10.93 -0.72 6.64
CA GLY A 182 -11.84 -0.53 5.51
C GLY A 182 -12.11 -1.80 4.70
N GLU A 183 -12.05 -2.99 5.31
CA GLU A 183 -12.80 -4.12 4.77
C GLU A 183 -14.23 -3.73 5.09
N ALA A 184 -14.80 -2.96 4.17
CA ALA A 184 -16.18 -2.56 4.21
C ALA A 184 -16.97 -3.87 4.09
N THR A 185 -17.18 -4.53 5.22
CA THR A 185 -17.85 -5.82 5.33
C THR A 185 -19.36 -5.69 5.03
N GLY A 186 -19.81 -4.46 4.78
CA GLY A 186 -21.11 -4.13 4.23
C GLY A 186 -20.96 -3.12 3.09
N ALA A 187 -22.09 -2.53 2.72
CA ALA A 187 -22.09 -1.43 1.79
C ALA A 187 -21.37 -0.23 2.39
N GLU A 188 -20.46 0.35 1.63
CA GLU A 188 -19.86 1.63 1.94
C GLU A 188 -19.66 2.36 0.62
N PHE A 189 -19.78 3.67 0.62
CA PHE A 189 -19.58 4.46 -0.57
C PHE A 189 -18.99 5.81 -0.21
N GLU A 190 -18.37 6.39 -1.23
CA GLU A 190 -17.88 7.74 -1.21
C GLU A 190 -18.44 8.45 -2.43
N LEU A 191 -18.94 9.66 -2.22
CA LEU A 191 -19.21 10.58 -3.33
C LEU A 191 -17.95 11.42 -3.52
N ALA A 192 -17.55 11.61 -4.78
CA ALA A 192 -16.50 12.59 -5.06
C ALA A 192 -16.88 13.93 -4.41
N GLU A 193 -16.01 14.45 -3.54
CA GLU A 193 -16.31 15.56 -2.64
C GLU A 193 -16.55 16.86 -3.42
N TYR A 194 -17.80 17.10 -3.81
CA TYR A 194 -18.30 18.39 -4.28
C TYR A 194 -19.14 19.01 -3.17
N ALA A 195 -18.49 19.38 -2.06
CA ALA A 195 -19.19 19.97 -0.92
C ALA A 195 -19.93 21.25 -1.35
N HIS A 196 -21.27 21.21 -1.26
CA HIS A 196 -22.19 22.35 -1.38
C HIS A 196 -21.91 23.27 -2.56
N LEU A 197 -22.28 22.83 -3.76
CA LEU A 197 -22.15 23.66 -4.96
C LEU A 197 -23.35 24.63 -5.07
N VAL A 198 -23.08 25.93 -5.14
CA VAL A 198 -24.07 26.94 -5.53
C VAL A 198 -23.80 27.30 -7.00
N VAL A 199 -24.77 27.09 -7.87
CA VAL A 199 -24.66 27.39 -9.31
C VAL A 199 -25.66 28.47 -9.69
N ASP A 200 -25.13 29.56 -10.22
CA ASP A 200 -25.94 30.61 -10.86
C ASP A 200 -26.42 30.12 -12.23
N ALA A 201 -27.71 30.32 -12.50
CA ALA A 201 -28.33 29.96 -13.77
C ALA A 201 -29.35 30.99 -14.24
N VAL A 202 -29.71 30.95 -15.52
CA VAL A 202 -30.77 31.79 -16.09
C VAL A 202 -32.09 31.01 -16.21
N PRO A 203 -33.26 31.70 -16.15
CA PRO A 203 -34.55 31.03 -16.35
C PRO A 203 -34.60 30.25 -17.67
N GLY A 204 -35.03 28.99 -17.60
CA GLY A 204 -35.05 28.05 -18.73
C GLY A 204 -33.74 27.33 -19.01
N GLU A 205 -32.67 27.59 -18.23
CA GLU A 205 -31.40 26.88 -18.35
C GLU A 205 -31.46 25.46 -17.79
N THR A 206 -30.69 24.56 -18.39
CA THR A 206 -30.47 23.21 -17.90
C THR A 206 -29.06 23.13 -17.32
N ILE A 207 -28.95 22.92 -16.02
CA ILE A 207 -27.68 22.79 -15.30
C ILE A 207 -27.34 21.31 -15.18
N VAL A 208 -26.08 20.94 -15.41
CA VAL A 208 -25.59 19.56 -15.24
C VAL A 208 -24.51 19.53 -14.16
N PHE A 209 -24.69 18.62 -13.20
CA PHE A 209 -23.80 18.36 -12.07
C PHE A 209 -23.19 16.97 -12.23
N PRO A 210 -21.97 16.86 -12.79
CA PRO A 210 -21.28 15.58 -12.90
C PRO A 210 -20.86 15.10 -11.52
N ASN A 211 -21.15 13.86 -11.20
CA ASN A 211 -20.86 13.22 -9.93
C ASN A 211 -20.30 11.82 -10.16
N VAL A 212 -19.52 11.35 -9.20
CA VAL A 212 -18.98 9.99 -9.19
C VAL A 212 -19.39 9.35 -7.87
N LEU A 213 -20.11 8.24 -7.97
CA LEU A 213 -20.47 7.38 -6.84
C LEU A 213 -19.51 6.19 -6.84
N SER A 214 -18.67 6.09 -5.82
CA SER A 214 -17.71 5.00 -5.66
C SER A 214 -18.24 3.98 -4.66
N ASN A 215 -18.37 2.71 -5.06
CA ASN A 215 -18.63 1.62 -4.11
C ASN A 215 -17.31 1.23 -3.44
N VAL A 216 -17.02 1.83 -2.29
CA VAL A 216 -15.83 1.49 -1.47
C VAL A 216 -16.10 0.30 -0.54
N GLY A 217 -17.34 -0.20 -0.56
CA GLY A 217 -17.81 -1.46 0.01
C GLY A 217 -17.00 -2.67 -0.44
N GLY A 218 -16.98 -3.72 0.39
CA GLY A 218 -16.43 -5.03 0.06
C GLY A 218 -17.43 -5.95 -0.62
N VAL A 219 -18.66 -5.48 -0.86
CA VAL A 219 -19.75 -6.22 -1.51
C VAL A 219 -20.19 -5.51 -2.79
N THR A 220 -20.62 -6.29 -3.78
CA THR A 220 -21.32 -5.73 -4.94
C THR A 220 -22.68 -5.20 -4.49
N ASP A 221 -23.02 -3.97 -4.86
CA ASP A 221 -24.20 -3.30 -4.34
C ASP A 221 -24.96 -2.53 -5.43
N SER A 222 -26.23 -2.23 -5.18
CA SER A 222 -27.07 -1.34 -5.98
C SER A 222 -27.67 -0.30 -5.05
N TYR A 223 -28.05 0.85 -5.59
CA TYR A 223 -28.50 1.96 -4.76
C TYR A 223 -29.88 2.41 -5.16
N ASP A 224 -30.76 2.47 -4.17
CA ASP A 224 -32.00 3.22 -4.22
C ASP A 224 -31.66 4.71 -4.10
N ILE A 225 -32.28 5.52 -4.95
CA ILE A 225 -32.03 6.96 -5.00
C ILE A 225 -33.31 7.71 -4.72
N ASP A 226 -33.28 8.52 -3.67
CA ASP A 226 -34.33 9.45 -3.30
C ASP A 226 -33.89 10.88 -3.64
N ILE A 227 -34.76 11.64 -4.29
CA ILE A 227 -34.48 13.02 -4.71
C ILE A 227 -35.54 13.92 -4.08
N VAL A 228 -35.08 14.79 -3.18
CA VAL A 228 -35.92 15.77 -2.49
C VAL A 228 -35.61 17.17 -3.01
N GLN A 229 -36.66 17.93 -3.29
CA GLN A 229 -36.59 19.30 -3.83
C GLN A 229 -37.47 20.22 -2.98
N GLU A 230 -37.05 21.47 -2.79
CA GLU A 230 -37.80 22.43 -1.96
C GLU A 230 -38.93 23.10 -2.75
N ILE A 231 -38.62 23.62 -3.95
CA ILE A 231 -39.58 24.38 -4.76
C ILE A 231 -40.02 23.65 -6.04
N GLY A 232 -39.47 22.46 -6.29
CA GLY A 232 -39.94 21.52 -7.30
C GLY A 232 -39.48 21.86 -8.72
N TRP A 233 -38.27 22.40 -8.90
CA TRP A 233 -37.68 22.51 -10.23
C TRP A 233 -37.52 21.10 -10.82
N THR A 234 -37.71 20.92 -12.13
CA THR A 234 -37.62 19.57 -12.70
C THR A 234 -36.17 19.10 -12.62
N ALA A 235 -35.93 17.96 -11.97
CA ALA A 235 -34.63 17.34 -11.99
C ALA A 235 -34.67 15.89 -12.47
N GLU A 236 -33.60 15.51 -13.13
CA GLU A 236 -33.40 14.19 -13.72
C GLU A 236 -32.01 13.68 -13.35
N LEU A 237 -31.91 12.38 -13.04
CA LEU A 237 -30.64 11.72 -12.79
C LEU A 237 -30.39 10.70 -13.91
N THR A 238 -29.24 10.83 -14.56
CA THR A 238 -28.83 9.96 -15.66
C THR A 238 -27.44 9.40 -15.40
N ARG A 239 -27.13 8.26 -16.01
CA ARG A 239 -25.75 7.79 -16.08
C ARG A 239 -25.00 8.62 -17.12
N ALA A 240 -23.69 8.77 -16.97
CA ALA A 240 -22.86 9.51 -17.95
C ALA A 240 -22.88 8.90 -19.37
N ASP A 241 -23.31 7.63 -19.52
CA ASP A 241 -23.59 7.00 -20.82
C ASP A 241 -24.95 7.37 -21.41
N THR A 242 -25.66 8.35 -20.82
CA THR A 242 -26.97 8.90 -21.18
C THR A 242 -28.16 7.96 -21.01
N LEU A 243 -27.98 6.82 -20.32
CA LEU A 243 -29.10 5.96 -19.97
C LEU A 243 -29.84 6.53 -18.74
N PRO A 244 -31.16 6.78 -18.82
CA PRO A 244 -31.94 7.18 -17.66
C PRO A 244 -31.94 6.04 -16.64
N LEU A 245 -31.84 6.40 -15.36
CA LEU A 245 -32.07 5.44 -14.29
C LEU A 245 -33.55 5.05 -14.27
N VAL A 246 -33.82 3.80 -13.92
CA VAL A 246 -35.18 3.25 -13.86
C VAL A 246 -35.39 2.58 -12.52
N ASP A 247 -36.61 2.63 -12.01
CA ASP A 247 -37.05 1.79 -10.91
C ASP A 247 -37.17 0.35 -11.41
N THR A 248 -36.20 -0.47 -11.04
CA THR A 248 -36.06 -1.88 -11.43
C THR A 248 -36.75 -2.84 -10.47
N ASN A 249 -37.03 -2.39 -9.24
CA ASN A 249 -37.55 -3.24 -8.18
C ASN A 249 -39.00 -2.89 -7.75
N ALA A 250 -39.58 -1.85 -8.36
CA ALA A 250 -40.92 -1.32 -8.17
C ALA A 250 -41.19 -0.73 -6.76
N ASN A 251 -40.17 -0.16 -6.11
CA ASN A 251 -40.29 0.54 -4.82
C ASN A 251 -40.56 2.05 -4.97
N PHE A 252 -40.72 2.55 -6.20
CA PHE A 252 -40.88 3.96 -6.55
C PHE A 252 -39.63 4.83 -6.35
N LEU A 253 -38.44 4.22 -6.23
CA LEU A 253 -37.14 4.90 -6.21
C LEU A 253 -36.35 4.54 -7.46
N LEU A 254 -35.42 5.42 -7.87
CA LEU A 254 -34.54 5.12 -9.00
C LEU A 254 -33.42 4.18 -8.54
N ASP A 255 -33.06 3.20 -9.36
CA ASP A 255 -31.94 2.29 -9.07
C ASP A 255 -30.71 2.58 -9.94
N THR A 256 -29.50 2.45 -9.38
CA THR A 256 -28.24 2.56 -10.15
C THR A 256 -27.95 1.39 -11.08
N GLY A 257 -28.60 0.23 -10.88
CA GLY A 257 -28.42 -0.93 -11.76
C GLY A 257 -28.74 -2.27 -11.12
N TRP A 258 -30.01 -2.66 -11.11
CA TRP A 258 -30.40 -4.05 -10.90
C TRP A 258 -30.56 -4.77 -12.24
N PRO A 259 -30.26 -6.09 -12.36
CA PRO A 259 -29.82 -7.01 -11.31
C PRO A 259 -28.30 -7.09 -11.13
N VAL A 260 -27.53 -6.28 -11.87
CA VAL A 260 -26.06 -6.32 -11.83
C VAL A 260 -25.58 -5.05 -11.13
N GLY A 261 -25.46 -5.14 -9.80
CA GLY A 261 -24.94 -4.05 -8.98
C GLY A 261 -23.52 -3.65 -9.35
N GLN A 262 -23.11 -2.49 -8.84
CA GLN A 262 -21.77 -1.95 -8.92
C GLN A 262 -20.80 -2.81 -8.09
N PRO A 263 -19.79 -3.43 -8.70
CA PRO A 263 -18.80 -4.22 -7.97
C PRO A 263 -18.04 -3.37 -6.94
N ALA A 264 -17.57 -4.02 -5.87
CA ALA A 264 -16.66 -3.42 -4.90
C ALA A 264 -15.44 -2.77 -5.59
N GLY A 265 -15.08 -1.57 -5.15
CA GLY A 265 -13.95 -0.79 -5.66
C GLY A 265 -14.13 -0.20 -7.06
N THR A 266 -15.37 -0.12 -7.58
CA THR A 266 -15.65 0.51 -8.88
C THR A 266 -16.39 1.82 -8.73
N ASP A 267 -16.32 2.66 -9.77
CA ASP A 267 -16.95 3.97 -9.85
C ASP A 267 -18.14 3.95 -10.80
N LEU A 268 -19.16 4.76 -10.48
CA LEU A 268 -20.32 5.01 -11.31
C LEU A 268 -20.44 6.52 -11.58
N ASP A 269 -20.22 6.90 -12.83
CA ASP A 269 -20.40 8.27 -13.28
C ASP A 269 -21.89 8.61 -13.46
N LEU A 270 -22.34 9.65 -12.79
CA LEU A 270 -23.71 10.12 -12.75
C LEU A 270 -23.77 11.60 -13.17
N ASP A 271 -24.74 11.94 -14.01
CA ASP A 271 -25.05 13.31 -14.38
C ASP A 271 -26.41 13.68 -13.80
N PHE A 272 -26.39 14.60 -12.84
CA PHE A 272 -27.61 15.17 -12.29
C PHE A 272 -27.97 16.45 -13.03
N THR A 273 -29.19 16.51 -13.54
CA THR A 273 -29.65 17.59 -14.43
C THR A 273 -30.81 18.33 -13.81
N VAL A 274 -30.74 19.67 -13.74
CA VAL A 274 -31.82 20.54 -13.25
C VAL A 274 -32.27 21.47 -14.34
N LEU A 275 -33.57 21.50 -14.63
CA LEU A 275 -34.19 22.50 -15.48
C LEU A 275 -34.73 23.64 -14.62
N VAL A 276 -34.08 24.80 -14.70
CA VAL A 276 -34.56 26.03 -14.10
C VAL A 276 -35.83 26.46 -14.84
N PRO A 277 -36.98 26.66 -14.16
CA PRO A 277 -38.20 27.10 -14.81
C PRO A 277 -38.01 28.38 -15.63
N ALA A 278 -38.66 28.45 -16.79
CA ALA A 278 -38.56 29.63 -17.67
C ALA A 278 -39.18 30.90 -17.05
N ASP A 279 -40.02 30.73 -16.03
CA ASP A 279 -40.69 31.77 -15.26
C ASP A 279 -40.04 32.05 -13.89
N ALA A 280 -38.88 31.44 -13.59
CA ALA A 280 -38.13 31.74 -12.38
C ALA A 280 -37.74 33.22 -12.32
N GLU A 281 -37.96 33.86 -11.17
CA GLU A 281 -37.64 35.26 -10.92
C GLU A 281 -36.21 35.42 -10.35
N PRO A 282 -35.54 36.56 -10.55
CA PRO A 282 -34.26 36.81 -9.91
C PRO A 282 -34.37 36.74 -8.38
N GLY A 283 -33.53 35.91 -7.77
CA GLY A 283 -33.55 35.58 -6.35
C GLY A 283 -34.16 34.21 -6.04
N ASP A 284 -34.85 33.57 -7.00
CA ASP A 284 -35.34 32.21 -6.83
C ASP A 284 -34.18 31.21 -6.77
N TYR A 285 -34.30 30.21 -5.91
CA TYR A 285 -33.35 29.11 -5.79
C TYR A 285 -34.09 27.82 -5.43
N ASP A 286 -33.58 26.69 -5.88
CA ASP A 286 -34.01 25.37 -5.42
C ASP A 286 -32.87 24.68 -4.67
N PHE A 287 -33.21 24.15 -3.50
CA PHE A 287 -32.33 23.27 -2.74
C PHE A 287 -32.69 21.84 -3.09
N ILE A 288 -31.68 21.09 -3.52
CA ILE A 288 -31.88 19.71 -3.96
C ILE A 288 -30.97 18.80 -3.15
N GLU A 289 -31.59 17.81 -2.53
CA GLU A 289 -30.95 16.76 -1.74
C GLU A 289 -31.15 15.42 -2.44
N ILE A 290 -30.05 14.71 -2.67
CA ILE A 290 -30.06 13.37 -3.27
C ILE A 290 -29.50 12.40 -2.25
N THR A 291 -30.31 11.43 -1.85
CA THR A 291 -29.89 10.37 -0.94
C THR A 291 -29.69 9.07 -1.71
N PHE A 292 -28.49 8.52 -1.62
CA PHE A 292 -28.17 7.18 -2.12
C PHE A 292 -28.24 6.20 -0.95
N ILE A 293 -29.07 5.17 -1.06
CA ILE A 293 -29.31 4.16 -0.02
C ILE A 293 -28.88 2.81 -0.57
N SER A 294 -28.01 2.11 0.16
CA SER A 294 -27.62 0.76 -0.21
C SER A 294 -28.82 -0.21 -0.18
N ILE A 295 -28.94 -1.02 -1.24
CA ILE A 295 -29.94 -2.10 -1.29
C ILE A 295 -29.49 -3.29 -0.42
N VAL A 296 -28.18 -3.55 -0.35
CA VAL A 296 -27.62 -4.63 0.49
C VAL A 296 -27.72 -4.30 1.98
N ASP A 297 -27.45 -3.06 2.38
CA ASP A 297 -27.58 -2.57 3.76
C ASP A 297 -28.28 -1.20 3.81
N PRO A 298 -29.62 -1.16 3.93
CA PRO A 298 -30.39 0.09 3.95
C PRO A 298 -30.08 1.04 5.11
N THR A 299 -29.24 0.64 6.07
CA THR A 299 -28.76 1.55 7.13
C THR A 299 -27.60 2.43 6.67
N VAL A 300 -26.98 2.09 5.54
CA VAL A 300 -25.88 2.83 4.92
C VAL A 300 -26.48 3.73 3.84
N SER A 301 -26.35 5.05 4.04
CA SER A 301 -26.73 6.08 3.06
C SER A 301 -25.68 7.19 2.95
N THR A 302 -25.60 7.85 1.79
CA THR A 302 -24.86 9.12 1.59
C THR A 302 -25.79 10.15 0.99
N VAL A 303 -25.49 11.41 1.25
CA VAL A 303 -26.29 12.55 0.83
C VAL A 303 -25.44 13.48 -0.01
N PHE A 304 -25.99 13.93 -1.13
CA PHE A 304 -25.43 14.98 -1.98
C PHE A 304 -26.38 16.17 -1.99
N GLU A 305 -25.84 17.37 -1.72
CA GLU A 305 -26.60 18.61 -1.65
C GLU A 305 -26.00 19.67 -2.58
N PHE A 306 -26.86 20.40 -3.30
CA PHE A 306 -26.46 21.58 -4.07
C PHE A 306 -27.64 22.54 -4.24
N VAL A 307 -27.31 23.77 -4.63
CA VAL A 307 -28.26 24.86 -4.81
C VAL A 307 -28.14 25.39 -6.23
N ALA A 308 -29.26 25.39 -6.95
CA ALA A 308 -29.39 26.09 -8.22
C ALA A 308 -30.13 27.40 -7.96
N GLN A 309 -29.56 28.54 -8.39
CA GLN A 309 -30.16 29.85 -8.13
C GLN A 309 -30.18 30.75 -9.36
N VAL A 310 -31.22 31.58 -9.48
CA VAL A 310 -31.25 32.70 -10.42
C VAL A 310 -30.72 33.92 -9.69
N PRO A 311 -29.51 34.42 -9.98
CA PRO A 311 -28.90 35.48 -9.19
C PRO A 311 -29.72 36.78 -9.26
N GLU A 312 -29.85 37.48 -8.13
CA GLU A 312 -30.40 38.84 -8.13
C GLU A 312 -29.57 39.74 -9.07
N PRO A 313 -30.20 40.64 -9.85
CA PRO A 313 -29.45 41.64 -10.58
C PRO A 313 -28.58 42.43 -9.60
N PRO A 314 -27.37 42.86 -10.00
CA PRO A 314 -26.53 43.67 -9.14
C PRO A 314 -27.34 44.87 -8.66
N LYS A 315 -27.52 44.99 -7.34
CA LYS A 315 -28.16 46.19 -6.76
C LYS A 315 -27.37 47.36 -7.29
N ASP A 316 -28.02 48.25 -8.04
CA ASP A 316 -27.41 49.51 -8.45
C ASP A 316 -27.01 50.21 -7.16
N THR A 317 -25.72 50.10 -6.80
CA THR A 317 -25.15 50.75 -5.64
C THR A 317 -25.04 52.21 -6.02
N GLY A 318 -26.21 52.86 -6.14
CA GLY A 318 -26.43 54.09 -6.89
C GLY A 318 -25.22 54.96 -6.72
N GLY A 319 -24.40 55.01 -7.77
CA GLY A 319 -23.10 55.64 -7.73
C GLY A 319 -23.34 57.02 -7.15
N GLY A 320 -22.87 57.22 -5.91
CA GLY A 320 -23.00 58.50 -5.22
C GLY A 320 -22.27 59.51 -6.07
N GLY A 321 -23.00 60.12 -7.00
CA GLY A 321 -22.47 61.12 -7.90
C GLY A 321 -21.83 62.19 -7.02
N PRO A 322 -20.62 62.67 -7.35
CA PRO A 322 -19.94 63.66 -6.53
C PRO A 322 -20.89 64.84 -6.35
N THR A 323 -21.34 65.08 -5.12
CA THR A 323 -22.04 66.31 -4.78
C THR A 323 -21.03 67.42 -4.98
N THR A 324 -21.11 68.11 -6.11
CA THR A 324 -20.33 69.31 -6.37
C THR A 324 -20.60 70.34 -5.26
N PRO A 325 -19.54 70.99 -4.75
CA PRO A 325 -19.59 71.87 -3.58
C PRO A 325 -20.36 73.17 -3.81
#